data_AF-A0A951D9P3-F1
#
_entry.id   AF-A0A951D9P3-F1
#
_cell.length_a   1.000
_cell.length_b   1.000
_cell.length_c   1.000
_cell.angle_alpha   90.00
_cell.angle_beta   90.00
_cell.angle_gamma   90.00
#
_symmetry.space_group_name_H-M   'P 1'
#
loop_
_entity.id
_entity.type
_entity.pdbx_description
1 polymer ?
#
loop_
_entity_poly.entity_id
_entity_poly.type
_entity_poly.pdbx_seq_one_letter_code
_entity_poly.pdbx_strand_id
1 'polypeptide(L)'
;KFDRKVFEPPKQSIPKPQLPVVPTITAQAPQIQAPDYADPLSKMTDLSGGQGTHGLGSGTGGGIGSGKGDGYGPGEGGGMGGGAYRIGGDVSAPTLISKVEPEYSEEARKAKYSGTVLLSIVVDEHGLPRDIHVIRPLGLGLDEKAIEAVMKWRFRPGLKGGRPVATQAQVEVNFRLL
;
A
#
# COMPACT_ATOMS: atom_id res chain seq x y z
N LYS A 1 -25.70 61.29 57.46
CA LYS A 1 -26.34 60.06 56.97
C LYS A 1 -27.05 60.43 55.66
N PHE A 2 -26.50 60.03 54.51
CA PHE A 2 -26.99 60.44 53.18
C PHE A 2 -27.78 59.30 52.57
N ASP A 3 -29.11 59.44 52.52
CA ASP A 3 -30.04 58.54 51.85
C ASP A 3 -29.94 58.75 50.33
N ARG A 4 -29.29 57.81 49.64
CA ARG A 4 -29.28 57.76 48.17
C ARG A 4 -30.58 57.11 47.69
N LYS A 5 -31.64 57.92 47.52
CA LYS A 5 -32.79 57.49 46.73
C LYS A 5 -32.36 57.44 45.26
N VAL A 6 -32.03 56.24 44.80
CA VAL A 6 -31.77 55.94 43.39
C VAL A 6 -33.11 56.09 42.65
N PHE A 7 -33.20 57.10 41.79
CA PHE A 7 -34.32 57.29 40.88
C PHE A 7 -34.03 56.45 39.63
N GLU A 8 -34.67 55.30 39.50
CA GLU A 8 -34.60 54.51 38.27
C GLU A 8 -35.63 55.05 37.26
N PRO A 9 -35.21 55.45 36.04
CA PRO A 9 -36.17 55.87 35.02
C PRO A 9 -37.04 54.67 34.59
N PRO A 10 -38.33 54.89 34.26
CA PRO A 10 -39.24 53.81 33.89
C PRO A 10 -38.77 53.12 32.61
N LYS A 11 -38.65 51.78 32.65
CA LYS A 11 -38.32 50.96 31.48
C LYS A 11 -39.42 51.13 30.42
N GLN A 12 -39.08 51.75 29.30
CA GLN A 12 -39.96 51.74 28.12
C GLN A 12 -40.02 50.32 27.55
N SER A 13 -41.21 49.74 27.49
CA SER A 13 -41.45 48.47 26.80
C SER A 13 -41.54 48.73 25.30
N ILE A 14 -40.49 48.38 24.56
CA ILE A 14 -40.53 48.41 23.10
C ILE A 14 -41.39 47.22 22.65
N PRO A 15 -42.51 47.42 21.94
CA PRO A 15 -43.27 46.29 21.41
C PRO A 15 -42.40 45.54 20.41
N LYS A 16 -42.21 44.24 20.63
CA LYS A 16 -41.50 43.36 19.70
C LYS A 16 -42.21 43.43 18.33
N PRO A 17 -41.54 43.88 17.26
CA PRO A 17 -42.13 43.81 15.93
C PRO A 17 -42.27 42.33 15.56
N GLN A 18 -43.51 41.90 15.30
CA GLN A 18 -43.74 40.58 14.73
C GLN A 18 -43.46 40.68 13.24
N LEU A 19 -42.44 39.95 12.78
CA LEU A 19 -42.16 39.79 11.36
C LEU A 19 -43.37 39.11 10.73
N PRO A 20 -43.96 39.64 9.64
CA PRO A 20 -44.98 38.92 8.91
C PRO A 20 -44.33 37.65 8.35
N VAL A 21 -44.72 36.50 8.90
CA VAL A 21 -44.36 35.21 8.30
C VAL A 21 -45.12 35.11 6.99
N VAL A 22 -44.39 35.10 5.88
CA VAL A 22 -45.00 34.73 4.60
C VAL A 22 -45.56 33.31 4.73
N PRO A 23 -46.75 33.01 4.18
CA PRO A 23 -47.21 31.64 4.14
C PRO A 23 -46.17 30.84 3.36
N THR A 24 -45.54 29.87 4.01
CA THR A 24 -44.75 28.86 3.32
C THR A 24 -45.69 28.21 2.32
N ILE A 25 -45.55 28.55 1.04
CA ILE A 25 -46.16 27.76 -0.03
C ILE A 25 -45.48 26.41 0.10
N THR A 26 -46.20 25.47 0.73
CA THR A 26 -45.79 24.08 0.82
C THR A 26 -45.95 23.52 -0.58
N ALA A 27 -45.01 23.83 -1.46
CA ALA A 27 -44.90 23.17 -2.74
C ALA A 27 -44.56 21.71 -2.41
N GLN A 28 -45.57 20.85 -2.50
CA GLN A 28 -45.35 19.41 -2.48
C GLN A 28 -44.37 19.09 -3.60
N ALA A 29 -43.22 18.51 -3.24
CA ALA A 29 -42.23 18.08 -4.21
C ALA A 29 -42.92 17.12 -5.19
N PRO A 30 -42.71 17.26 -6.51
CA PRO A 30 -43.26 16.32 -7.47
C PRO A 30 -42.73 14.93 -7.11
N GLN A 31 -43.64 13.99 -6.88
CA GLN A 31 -43.31 12.59 -6.70
C GLN A 31 -42.82 12.08 -8.06
N ILE A 32 -41.51 11.90 -8.20
CA ILE A 32 -40.93 11.26 -9.38
C ILE A 32 -41.30 9.78 -9.27
N GLN A 33 -42.40 9.34 -9.90
CA GLN A 33 -42.56 7.93 -10.22
C GLN A 33 -41.50 7.60 -11.28
N ALA A 34 -40.34 7.12 -10.82
CA ALA A 34 -39.42 6.43 -11.71
C ALA A 34 -40.16 5.18 -12.23
N PRO A 35 -40.16 4.91 -13.55
CA PRO A 35 -40.59 3.62 -14.03
C PRO A 35 -39.71 2.56 -13.36
N ASP A 36 -40.33 1.53 -12.77
CA ASP A 36 -39.64 0.39 -12.17
C ASP A 36 -38.68 -0.21 -13.20
N TYR A 37 -37.40 0.13 -13.08
CA TYR A 37 -36.34 -0.39 -13.95
C TYR A 37 -35.91 -1.81 -13.56
N ALA A 38 -36.60 -2.42 -12.58
CA ALA A 38 -36.28 -3.75 -12.09
C ALA A 38 -37.43 -4.72 -12.42
N ASP A 39 -37.19 -5.58 -13.41
CA ASP A 39 -38.05 -6.73 -13.70
C ASP A 39 -38.02 -7.70 -12.49
N PRO A 40 -39.15 -7.95 -11.81
CA PRO A 40 -39.23 -8.84 -10.64
C PRO A 40 -38.98 -10.32 -10.99
N LEU A 41 -38.90 -10.68 -12.28
CA LEU A 41 -38.52 -12.00 -12.78
C LEU A 41 -37.04 -12.12 -13.15
N SER A 42 -36.23 -11.09 -12.87
CA SER A 42 -34.79 -11.16 -13.04
C SER A 42 -34.23 -12.31 -12.19
N LYS A 43 -33.95 -13.45 -12.82
CA LYS A 43 -33.05 -14.44 -12.23
C LYS A 43 -31.77 -13.69 -11.94
N MET A 44 -31.37 -13.66 -10.66
CA MET A 44 -30.05 -13.20 -10.25
C MET A 44 -29.04 -14.11 -10.95
N THR A 45 -28.68 -13.76 -12.18
CA THR A 45 -27.58 -14.38 -12.90
C THR A 45 -26.33 -14.05 -12.11
N ASP A 46 -25.42 -15.02 -12.04
CA ASP A 46 -24.20 -15.02 -11.24
C ASP A 46 -23.62 -13.61 -11.11
N LEU A 47 -23.34 -13.20 -9.85
CA LEU A 47 -22.66 -11.94 -9.55
C LEU A 47 -21.52 -11.78 -10.55
N SER A 48 -21.60 -10.77 -11.41
CA SER A 48 -20.58 -10.51 -12.43
C SER A 48 -19.26 -10.20 -11.72
N GLY A 49 -18.46 -11.23 -11.47
CA GLY A 49 -17.12 -11.14 -10.87
C GLY A 49 -16.09 -10.50 -11.81
N GLY A 50 -16.55 -9.68 -12.77
CA GLY A 50 -15.78 -9.35 -13.96
C GLY A 50 -15.46 -10.60 -14.79
N GLN A 51 -14.59 -10.45 -15.80
CA GLN A 51 -14.02 -11.60 -16.53
C GLN A 51 -13.03 -12.40 -15.66
N GLY A 52 -12.74 -11.95 -14.44
CA GLY A 52 -11.76 -12.55 -13.56
C GLY A 52 -12.27 -13.78 -12.81
N THR A 53 -11.35 -14.54 -12.22
CA THR A 53 -11.68 -15.83 -11.61
C THR A 53 -12.11 -15.73 -10.15
N HIS A 54 -11.52 -14.80 -9.38
CA HIS A 54 -11.59 -14.81 -7.91
C HIS A 54 -11.50 -13.40 -7.30
N GLY A 55 -12.09 -12.34 -7.86
CA GLY A 55 -11.92 -10.99 -7.33
C GLY A 55 -12.78 -9.96 -8.06
N LEU A 56 -12.62 -8.67 -7.77
CA LEU A 56 -13.32 -7.60 -8.50
C LEU A 56 -12.43 -7.09 -9.64
N GLY A 57 -12.53 -7.68 -10.83
CA GLY A 57 -11.77 -7.25 -12.01
C GLY A 57 -11.70 -8.29 -13.12
N SER A 58 -10.87 -8.06 -14.14
CA SER A 58 -10.62 -9.03 -15.24
C SER A 58 -9.44 -9.96 -14.96
N GLY A 59 -8.86 -9.89 -13.76
CA GLY A 59 -7.66 -10.61 -13.35
C GLY A 59 -7.89 -12.03 -12.78
N THR A 60 -6.81 -12.70 -12.36
CA THR A 60 -6.87 -14.02 -11.72
C THR A 60 -6.39 -13.95 -10.26
N GLY A 61 -7.20 -14.38 -9.29
CA GLY A 61 -6.89 -14.26 -7.85
C GLY A 61 -7.82 -13.29 -7.10
N GLY A 62 -7.64 -13.21 -5.78
CA GLY A 62 -8.45 -12.50 -4.77
C GLY A 62 -8.56 -10.98 -4.90
N GLY A 63 -7.74 -10.39 -5.76
CA GLY A 63 -7.50 -8.95 -5.80
C GLY A 63 -8.56 -8.14 -6.54
N ILE A 64 -8.34 -6.83 -6.60
CA ILE A 64 -9.13 -5.93 -7.45
C ILE A 64 -8.29 -5.39 -8.61
N GLY A 65 -8.76 -5.56 -9.85
CA GLY A 65 -8.07 -5.12 -11.07
C GLY A 65 -7.78 -6.24 -12.08
N SER A 66 -6.97 -5.90 -13.09
CA SER A 66 -6.65 -6.79 -14.22
C SER A 66 -5.44 -7.71 -13.97
N GLY A 67 -4.93 -7.75 -12.74
CA GLY A 67 -3.71 -8.45 -12.35
C GLY A 67 -3.86 -9.93 -12.02
N LYS A 68 -2.76 -10.57 -11.61
CA LYS A 68 -2.71 -11.96 -11.12
C LYS A 68 -2.31 -11.98 -9.65
N GLY A 69 -3.26 -12.12 -8.73
CA GLY A 69 -2.99 -12.21 -7.29
C GLY A 69 -4.03 -11.50 -6.43
N ASP A 70 -3.67 -11.23 -5.19
CA ASP A 70 -4.58 -10.67 -4.17
C ASP A 70 -4.37 -9.14 -3.98
N GLY A 71 -3.74 -8.49 -4.97
CA GLY A 71 -3.41 -7.07 -4.96
C GLY A 71 -4.48 -6.15 -5.55
N TYR A 72 -4.13 -4.87 -5.64
CA TYR A 72 -4.93 -3.78 -6.21
C TYR A 72 -4.24 -3.29 -7.50
N GLY A 73 -4.95 -3.25 -8.62
CA GLY A 73 -4.46 -2.76 -9.91
C GLY A 73 -3.87 -3.83 -10.83
N PRO A 74 -3.30 -3.43 -11.97
CA PRO A 74 -2.71 -4.35 -12.95
C PRO A 74 -1.39 -4.96 -12.43
N GLY A 75 -1.17 -6.24 -12.75
CA GLY A 75 0.08 -6.98 -12.55
C GLY A 75 0.03 -8.13 -11.53
N GLU A 76 1.16 -8.78 -11.23
CA GLU A 76 1.20 -10.02 -10.44
C GLU A 76 1.53 -9.78 -8.97
N GLY A 77 0.88 -10.50 -8.06
CA GLY A 77 1.21 -10.55 -6.63
C GLY A 77 0.20 -9.87 -5.70
N GLY A 78 0.70 -9.37 -4.57
CA GLY A 78 -0.08 -8.71 -3.52
C GLY A 78 0.49 -7.32 -3.25
N GLY A 79 -0.38 -6.32 -3.20
CA GLY A 79 0.00 -4.91 -3.11
C GLY A 79 -0.63 -4.08 -4.23
N MET A 80 -0.22 -2.81 -4.36
CA MET A 80 -0.77 -1.89 -5.35
C MET A 80 0.16 -1.82 -6.57
N GLY A 81 -0.26 -2.41 -7.69
CA GLY A 81 0.53 -2.47 -8.93
C GLY A 81 1.58 -3.58 -8.94
N GLY A 82 1.28 -4.67 -9.65
CA GLY A 82 2.17 -5.65 -10.29
C GLY A 82 3.55 -6.07 -9.78
N GLY A 83 3.89 -5.84 -8.51
CA GLY A 83 5.23 -6.09 -7.98
C GLY A 83 5.31 -7.34 -7.10
N ALA A 84 6.55 -7.79 -6.88
CA ALA A 84 6.88 -8.86 -5.93
C ALA A 84 6.15 -8.67 -4.60
N TYR A 85 5.68 -9.79 -4.02
CA TYR A 85 4.95 -9.75 -2.76
C TYR A 85 5.79 -9.04 -1.69
N ARG A 86 5.16 -8.12 -0.98
CA ARG A 86 5.76 -7.54 0.23
C ARG A 86 5.58 -8.51 1.39
N ILE A 87 6.63 -8.66 2.19
CA ILE A 87 6.64 -9.48 3.40
C ILE A 87 5.59 -8.93 4.37
N GLY A 88 4.64 -9.77 4.81
CA GLY A 88 3.56 -9.40 5.73
C GLY A 88 2.23 -10.12 5.47
N GLY A 89 1.40 -10.25 6.52
CA GLY A 89 0.13 -11.01 6.48
C GLY A 89 0.38 -12.51 6.40
N ASP A 90 0.09 -13.11 5.25
CA ASP A 90 0.25 -14.56 4.97
C ASP A 90 1.53 -14.90 4.20
N VAL A 91 2.39 -13.92 3.90
CA VAL A 91 3.63 -14.10 3.14
C VAL A 91 4.82 -14.20 4.08
N SER A 92 5.48 -15.35 4.10
CA SER A 92 6.69 -15.56 4.89
C SER A 92 7.89 -14.82 4.27
N ALA A 93 8.76 -14.28 5.13
CA ALA A 93 10.00 -13.67 4.68
C ALA A 93 10.94 -14.72 4.05
N PRO A 94 11.64 -14.39 2.94
CA PRO A 94 12.66 -15.26 2.40
C PRO A 94 13.84 -15.35 3.38
N THR A 95 14.38 -16.56 3.54
CA THR A 95 15.49 -16.82 4.47
C THR A 95 16.78 -17.06 3.70
N LEU A 96 17.90 -16.47 4.13
CA LEU A 96 19.20 -16.74 3.53
C LEU A 96 19.63 -18.19 3.81
N ILE A 97 19.88 -18.98 2.76
CA ILE A 97 20.34 -20.38 2.89
C ILE A 97 21.86 -20.42 2.78
N SER A 98 22.41 -19.79 1.73
CA SER A 98 23.83 -19.79 1.46
C SER A 98 24.29 -18.38 1.12
N LYS A 99 25.34 -17.95 1.81
CA LYS A 99 26.05 -16.69 1.55
C LYS A 99 27.45 -16.99 1.06
N VAL A 100 27.83 -16.29 0.00
CA VAL A 100 29.21 -16.24 -0.49
C VAL A 100 29.77 -14.89 -0.06
N GLU A 101 30.93 -14.88 0.59
CA GLU A 101 31.57 -13.61 0.95
C GLU A 101 31.90 -12.82 -0.33
N PRO A 102 31.57 -11.53 -0.40
CA PRO A 102 31.84 -10.72 -1.57
C PRO A 102 33.36 -10.50 -1.73
N GLU A 103 33.81 -10.47 -2.98
CA GLU A 103 35.21 -10.13 -3.26
C GLU A 103 35.44 -8.64 -3.02
N TYR A 104 36.60 -8.32 -2.44
CA TYR A 104 37.01 -6.94 -2.25
C TYR A 104 37.53 -6.34 -3.55
N SER A 105 37.10 -5.12 -3.87
CA SER A 105 37.74 -4.32 -4.93
C SER A 105 39.17 -3.95 -4.51
N GLU A 106 40.11 -3.99 -5.47
CA GLU A 106 41.50 -3.58 -5.27
C GLU A 106 41.60 -2.14 -4.73
N GLU A 107 40.71 -1.25 -5.17
CA GLU A 107 40.66 0.15 -4.75
C GLU A 107 40.26 0.27 -3.27
N ALA A 108 39.20 -0.44 -2.86
CA ALA A 108 38.76 -0.50 -1.48
C ALA A 108 39.80 -1.15 -0.55
N ARG A 109 40.53 -2.16 -1.07
CA ARG A 109 41.60 -2.83 -0.32
C ARG A 109 42.78 -1.90 -0.06
N LYS A 110 43.20 -1.12 -1.05
CA LYS A 110 44.24 -0.09 -0.90
C LYS A 110 43.81 1.02 0.05
N ALA A 111 42.54 1.42 -0.01
CA ALA A 111 41.96 2.45 0.86
C ALA A 111 41.63 1.93 2.28
N LYS A 112 41.79 0.63 2.56
CA LYS A 112 41.37 -0.04 3.81
C LYS A 112 39.91 0.27 4.18
N TYR A 113 39.06 0.38 3.17
CA TYR A 113 37.69 0.82 3.35
C TYR A 113 36.80 -0.34 3.77
N SER A 114 35.91 -0.09 4.73
CA SER A 114 35.01 -1.08 5.32
C SER A 114 33.64 -0.48 5.57
N GLY A 115 32.60 -1.29 5.43
CA GLY A 115 31.22 -0.83 5.63
C GLY A 115 30.18 -1.83 5.14
N THR A 116 28.92 -1.40 5.16
CA THR A 116 27.78 -2.25 4.79
C THR A 116 27.04 -1.67 3.60
N VAL A 117 26.90 -2.45 2.53
CA VAL A 117 26.05 -2.14 1.37
C VAL A 117 24.67 -2.72 1.63
N LEU A 118 23.62 -1.91 1.44
CA LEU A 118 22.23 -2.37 1.52
C LEU A 118 21.66 -2.53 0.12
N LEU A 119 21.22 -3.74 -0.20
CA LEU A 119 20.60 -4.08 -1.49
C LEU A 119 19.14 -4.51 -1.31
N SER A 120 18.27 -4.03 -2.19
CA SER A 120 16.91 -4.56 -2.39
C SER A 120 16.97 -5.60 -3.49
N ILE A 121 16.44 -6.78 -3.24
CA ILE A 121 16.34 -7.85 -4.23
C ILE A 121 14.92 -8.42 -4.25
N VAL A 122 14.53 -9.00 -5.37
CA VAL A 122 13.36 -9.87 -5.44
C VAL A 122 13.85 -11.31 -5.43
N VAL A 123 13.44 -12.10 -4.45
CA VAL A 123 13.71 -13.53 -4.42
C VAL A 123 12.60 -14.24 -5.16
N ASP A 124 12.94 -14.96 -6.24
CA ASP A 124 11.98 -15.73 -7.03
C ASP A 124 11.49 -16.99 -6.31
N GLU A 125 10.49 -17.67 -6.86
CA GLU A 125 9.92 -18.93 -6.34
C GLU A 125 10.96 -20.06 -6.22
N HIS A 126 12.03 -20.00 -7.02
CA HIS A 126 13.17 -20.92 -6.97
C HIS A 126 14.24 -20.54 -5.94
N GLY A 127 14.07 -19.42 -5.21
CA GLY A 127 15.07 -18.95 -4.26
C GLY A 127 16.26 -18.22 -4.91
N LEU A 128 16.11 -17.82 -6.17
CA LEU A 128 17.11 -17.07 -6.92
C LEU A 128 16.85 -15.57 -6.80
N PRO A 129 17.89 -14.75 -6.54
CA PRO A 129 17.75 -13.30 -6.51
C PRO A 129 17.62 -12.77 -7.95
N ARG A 130 16.64 -11.90 -8.16
CA ARG A 130 16.38 -11.12 -9.37
C ARG A 130 16.11 -9.66 -9.01
N ASP A 131 16.15 -8.79 -10.01
CA ASP A 131 15.82 -7.36 -9.87
C ASP A 131 16.58 -6.65 -8.73
N ILE A 132 17.91 -6.75 -8.76
CA ILE A 132 18.81 -6.27 -7.71
C ILE A 132 18.98 -4.75 -7.84
N HIS A 133 18.69 -4.03 -6.75
CA HIS A 133 18.81 -2.59 -6.67
C HIS A 133 19.63 -2.19 -5.43
N VAL A 134 20.58 -1.28 -5.60
CA VAL A 134 21.37 -0.75 -4.49
C VAL A 134 20.56 0.33 -3.77
N ILE A 135 20.21 0.10 -2.51
CA ILE A 135 19.51 1.09 -1.68
C ILE A 135 20.53 2.04 -1.04
N ARG A 136 21.62 1.48 -0.50
CA ARG A 136 22.69 2.25 0.13
C ARG A 136 24.03 1.86 -0.49
N PRO A 137 24.58 2.68 -1.41
CA PRO A 137 25.90 2.46 -1.95
C PRO A 137 26.98 2.78 -0.92
N LEU A 138 28.12 2.09 -1.02
CA LEU A 138 29.32 2.37 -0.23
C LEU A 138 30.44 3.01 -1.10
N GLY A 139 30.42 2.78 -2.42
CA GLY A 139 31.41 3.28 -3.37
C GLY A 139 32.69 2.44 -3.47
N LEU A 140 33.72 2.98 -4.15
CA LEU A 140 35.04 2.35 -4.36
C LEU A 140 34.99 0.96 -5.05
N GLY A 141 33.99 0.75 -5.92
CA GLY A 141 33.82 -0.52 -6.64
C GLY A 141 33.26 -1.66 -5.78
N LEU A 142 32.85 -1.39 -4.53
CA LEU A 142 32.28 -2.42 -3.64
C LEU A 142 30.82 -2.72 -3.96
N ASP A 143 30.12 -1.78 -4.59
CA ASP A 143 28.70 -1.92 -4.94
C ASP A 143 28.53 -3.00 -6.02
N GLU A 144 29.35 -2.96 -7.07
CA GLU A 144 29.36 -3.97 -8.13
C GLU A 144 29.75 -5.34 -7.57
N LYS A 145 30.74 -5.40 -6.69
CA LYS A 145 31.15 -6.64 -6.03
C LYS A 145 30.09 -7.20 -5.10
N ALA A 146 29.31 -6.35 -4.44
CA ALA A 146 28.17 -6.77 -3.65
C ALA A 146 27.10 -7.41 -4.55
N ILE A 147 26.80 -6.80 -5.71
CA ILE A 147 25.83 -7.34 -6.67
C ILE A 147 26.27 -8.71 -7.19
N GLU A 148 27.54 -8.85 -7.61
CA GLU A 148 28.11 -10.13 -8.07
C GLU A 148 28.04 -11.22 -7.01
N ALA A 149 28.28 -10.87 -5.75
CA ALA A 149 28.20 -11.79 -4.63
C ALA A 149 26.76 -12.24 -4.40
N VAL A 150 25.82 -11.29 -4.31
CA VAL A 150 24.40 -11.56 -4.07
C VAL A 150 23.81 -12.42 -5.19
N MET A 151 24.20 -12.25 -6.45
CA MET A 151 23.78 -13.14 -7.54
C MET A 151 24.15 -14.62 -7.31
N LYS A 152 25.25 -14.89 -6.59
CA LYS A 152 25.69 -16.25 -6.26
C LYS A 152 24.99 -16.79 -5.01
N TRP A 153 24.28 -15.96 -4.25
CA TRP A 153 23.60 -16.40 -3.03
C TRP A 153 22.39 -17.26 -3.34
N ARG A 154 21.98 -18.03 -2.33
CA ARG A 154 20.77 -18.84 -2.39
C ARG A 154 19.86 -18.48 -1.23
N PHE A 155 18.61 -18.22 -1.57
CA PHE A 155 17.58 -17.85 -0.62
C PHE A 155 16.50 -18.92 -0.60
N ARG A 156 15.80 -19.04 0.52
CA ARG A 156 14.55 -19.76 0.60
C ARG A 156 13.47 -18.78 0.13
N PRO A 157 12.64 -19.12 -0.87
CA PRO A 157 11.57 -18.24 -1.33
C PRO A 157 10.58 -17.94 -0.20
N GLY A 158 9.90 -16.80 -0.30
CA GLY A 158 8.76 -16.53 0.57
C GLY A 158 7.63 -17.50 0.22
N LEU A 159 6.89 -17.95 1.23
CA LEU A 159 5.75 -18.83 1.07
C LEU A 159 4.49 -18.02 1.38
N LYS A 160 3.49 -18.14 0.50
CA LYS A 160 2.14 -17.61 0.72
C LYS A 160 1.16 -18.77 0.73
N GLY A 161 0.56 -19.06 1.88
CA GLY A 161 -0.36 -20.19 2.02
C GLY A 161 0.26 -21.53 1.57
N GLY A 162 1.56 -21.72 1.82
CA GLY A 162 2.31 -22.94 1.44
C GLY A 162 2.84 -22.96 0.00
N ARG A 163 2.52 -21.97 -0.84
CA ARG A 163 3.07 -21.85 -2.21
C ARG A 163 4.26 -20.90 -2.25
N PRO A 164 5.37 -21.24 -2.93
CA PRO A 164 6.48 -20.31 -3.13
C PRO A 164 6.01 -19.14 -3.98
N VAL A 165 6.35 -17.92 -3.57
CA VAL A 165 6.01 -16.69 -4.27
C VAL A 165 7.22 -15.77 -4.35
N ALA A 166 7.30 -15.02 -5.45
CA ALA A 166 8.33 -14.01 -5.59
C ALA A 166 8.15 -12.90 -4.55
N THR A 167 9.15 -12.70 -3.70
CA THR A 167 9.07 -11.84 -2.52
C THR A 167 10.22 -10.83 -2.51
N GLN A 168 9.92 -9.57 -2.22
CA GLN A 168 10.95 -8.54 -2.09
C GLN A 168 11.67 -8.67 -0.73
N ALA A 169 12.99 -8.64 -0.75
CA ALA A 169 13.86 -8.75 0.42
C ALA A 169 14.94 -7.66 0.42
N GLN A 170 15.40 -7.30 1.61
CA GLN A 170 16.57 -6.44 1.78
C GLN A 170 17.72 -7.27 2.33
N VAL A 171 18.90 -7.05 1.77
CA VAL A 171 20.11 -7.80 2.08
C VAL A 171 21.22 -6.83 2.43
N GLU A 172 21.87 -7.09 3.56
CA GLU A 172 23.03 -6.34 4.03
C GLU A 172 24.30 -7.12 3.73
N VAL A 173 25.20 -6.52 2.96
CA VAL A 173 26.50 -7.08 2.62
C VAL A 173 27.56 -6.32 3.40
N ASN A 174 28.16 -6.97 4.38
CA ASN A 174 29.20 -6.38 5.22
C ASN A 174 30.59 -6.68 4.63
N PHE A 175 31.33 -5.62 4.33
CA PHE A 175 32.71 -5.65 3.90
C PHE A 175 33.61 -5.34 5.09
N ARG A 176 34.38 -6.36 5.51
CA ARG A 176 35.47 -6.24 6.49
C ARG A 176 36.82 -6.63 5.89
N LEU A 177 37.86 -5.84 6.16
CA LEU A 177 39.23 -6.22 5.84
C LEU A 177 39.65 -7.32 6.83
N LEU A 178 39.99 -8.51 6.32
CA LEU A 178 40.63 -9.58 7.10
C LEU A 178 42.15 -9.41 7.07
#